data_AF-A0A3B8JMU0-F1
#
_entry.id   AF-A0A3B8JMU0-F1
#
_cell.length_a   1.000
_cell.length_b   1.000
_cell.length_c   1.000
_cell.angle_alpha   90.00
_cell.angle_beta   90.00
_cell.angle_gamma   90.00
#
_symmetry.space_group_name_H-M   'P 1'
#
loop_
_entity.id
_entity.type
_entity.pdbx_description
1 polymer ?
#
loop_
_entity_poly.entity_id
_entity_poly.type
_entity_poly.pdbx_seq_one_letter_code
_entity_poly.pdbx_strand_id
1 'polypeptide(L)'
;MFKRFCNTAGIKTPSTYKQTTVETWAKSIDIVSFVRNALIHGETIVSEELETLCTKTKPYACGFDFKSGEPLVIQLIHLQRVDLFCEQLLSALNISLCELAFKQN
;
A
#
# COMPACT_ATOMS: atom_id res chain seq x y z
N MET A 1 -2.05 11.41 -1.26
CA MET A 1 -1.96 12.06 0.06
C MET A 1 -0.70 11.65 0.84
N PHE A 2 -0.44 10.35 1.01
CA PHE A 2 0.70 9.82 1.77
C PHE A 2 2.08 10.36 1.34
N LYS A 3 2.38 10.40 0.03
CA LYS A 3 3.65 10.97 -0.48
C LYS A 3 3.90 12.41 0.01
N ARG A 4 2.86 13.24 0.01
CA ARG A 4 2.95 14.64 0.47
C ARG A 4 3.25 14.68 1.97
N PHE A 5 2.59 13.84 2.77
CA PHE A 5 2.90 13.69 4.19
C PHE A 5 4.37 13.34 4.41
N CYS A 6 4.89 12.30 3.73
CA CYS A 6 6.29 11.90 3.88
C CYS A 6 7.26 13.03 3.51
N ASN A 7 7.00 13.72 2.40
CA ASN A 7 7.83 14.85 1.95
C ASN A 7 7.83 16.00 2.97
N THR A 8 6.67 16.37 3.50
CA THR A 8 6.56 17.44 4.51
C THR A 8 7.21 17.05 5.84
N ALA A 9 7.10 15.79 6.24
CA ALA A 9 7.67 15.28 7.48
C ALA A 9 9.18 14.93 7.39
N GLY A 10 9.78 15.03 6.19
CA GLY A 10 11.18 14.64 5.97
C GLY A 10 11.42 13.12 6.03
N ILE A 11 10.36 12.31 6.00
CA ILE A 11 10.41 10.85 6.02
C ILE A 11 10.93 10.36 4.68
N LYS A 12 11.98 9.54 4.73
CA LYS A 12 12.60 8.89 3.56
C LYS A 12 12.54 7.38 3.69
N THR A 13 12.76 6.66 2.59
CA THR A 13 12.99 5.22 2.64
C THR A 13 14.17 4.92 3.59
N PRO A 14 14.01 4.02 4.59
CA PRO A 14 15.09 3.58 5.45
C PRO A 14 16.32 3.15 4.67
N SER A 15 17.51 3.48 5.18
CA SER A 15 18.77 3.18 4.49
C SER A 15 19.00 1.69 4.22
N THR A 16 18.44 0.82 5.07
CA THR A 16 18.52 -0.64 4.99
C THR A 16 17.53 -1.26 3.99
N TYR A 17 16.49 -0.53 3.59
CA TYR A 17 15.46 -1.05 2.69
C TYR A 17 15.93 -0.92 1.24
N LYS A 18 15.97 -2.06 0.50
CA LYS A 18 16.47 -2.11 -0.89
C LYS A 18 15.40 -2.40 -1.93
N GLN A 19 14.27 -2.98 -1.52
CA GLN A 19 13.25 -3.49 -2.44
C GLN A 19 12.03 -2.57 -2.56
N THR A 20 11.82 -1.70 -1.59
CA THR A 20 10.65 -0.81 -1.52
C THR A 20 11.07 0.60 -1.23
N THR A 21 10.32 1.56 -1.75
CA THR A 21 10.46 2.99 -1.48
C THR A 21 9.15 3.60 -0.98
N VAL A 22 9.21 4.83 -0.49
CA VAL A 22 8.02 5.64 -0.16
C VAL A 22 7.00 5.65 -1.30
N GLU A 23 7.44 5.70 -2.56
CA GLU A 23 6.58 5.63 -3.73
C GLU A 23 5.85 4.30 -3.84
N THR A 24 6.54 3.18 -3.59
CA THR A 24 5.92 1.84 -3.65
C THR A 24 4.95 1.61 -2.49
N TRP A 25 5.21 2.17 -1.31
CA TRP A 25 4.28 2.14 -0.19
C TRP A 25 3.03 2.94 -0.50
N ALA A 26 3.18 4.12 -1.11
CA ALA A 26 2.04 4.92 -1.56
C ALA A 26 1.16 4.15 -2.54
N LYS A 27 1.75 3.45 -3.52
CA LYS A 27 1.00 2.60 -4.44
C LYS A 27 0.21 1.49 -3.72
N SER A 28 0.81 0.87 -2.70
CA SER A 28 0.14 -0.15 -1.88
C SER A 28 -1.05 0.44 -1.10
N ILE A 29 -0.90 1.65 -0.57
CA ILE A 29 -1.99 2.38 0.11
C ILE A 29 -3.10 2.72 -0.88
N ASP A 30 -2.76 3.16 -2.09
CA ASP A 30 -3.73 3.55 -3.11
C ASP A 30 -4.63 2.37 -3.50
N ILE A 31 -4.06 1.18 -3.74
CA ILE A 31 -4.86 -0.02 -4.07
C ILE A 31 -5.71 -0.53 -2.90
N VAL A 32 -5.16 -0.54 -1.68
CA VAL A 32 -5.95 -0.91 -0.48
C VAL A 32 -7.11 0.06 -0.28
N SER A 33 -6.88 1.35 -0.51
CA SER A 33 -7.91 2.39 -0.42
C SER A 33 -9.00 2.18 -1.48
N PHE A 34 -8.61 1.82 -2.71
CA PHE A 34 -9.57 1.54 -3.79
C PHE A 34 -10.43 0.31 -3.48
N VAL A 35 -9.81 -0.78 -3.02
CA VAL A 35 -10.53 -1.99 -2.61
C VAL A 35 -11.48 -1.69 -1.46
N ARG A 36 -11.01 -0.99 -0.42
CA ARG A 36 -11.86 -0.55 0.71
C ARG A 36 -13.04 0.28 0.23
N ASN A 37 -12.82 1.22 -0.69
CA ASN A 37 -13.87 2.06 -1.25
C ASN A 37 -14.95 1.21 -1.93
N ALA A 38 -14.55 0.30 -2.82
CA ALA A 38 -15.49 -0.60 -3.50
C ALA A 38 -16.33 -1.42 -2.51
N LEU A 39 -15.70 -1.98 -1.46
CA LEU A 39 -16.42 -2.74 -0.43
C LEU A 39 -17.42 -1.90 0.37
N ILE A 40 -17.06 -0.67 0.75
CA ILE A 40 -17.93 0.22 1.53
C ILE A 40 -19.14 0.65 0.72
N HIS A 41 -18.97 0.84 -0.59
CA HIS A 41 -20.06 1.16 -1.49
C HIS A 41 -20.89 -0.06 -1.91
N GLY A 42 -20.53 -1.26 -1.45
CA GLY A 42 -21.29 -2.48 -1.72
C GLY A 42 -21.11 -3.00 -3.15
N GLU A 43 -20.01 -2.65 -3.81
CA GLU A 43 -19.67 -3.18 -5.13
C GLU A 43 -19.53 -4.70 -5.05
N THR A 44 -20.23 -5.42 -5.93
CA THR A 44 -20.19 -6.90 -5.96
C THR A 44 -19.36 -7.43 -7.13
N ILE A 45 -19.02 -6.57 -8.09
CA ILE A 45 -18.28 -6.92 -9.32
C ILE A 45 -17.03 -6.05 -9.40
N VAL A 46 -15.93 -6.64 -9.84
CA VAL A 46 -14.67 -5.92 -10.06
C VAL A 46 -14.80 -4.98 -11.27
N SER A 47 -14.38 -3.73 -11.10
CA SER A 47 -14.31 -2.74 -12.18
C SER A 47 -13.01 -2.84 -13.00
N GLU A 48 -13.04 -2.34 -14.24
CA GLU A 48 -11.85 -2.22 -15.09
C GLU A 48 -10.74 -1.37 -14.45
N GLU A 49 -11.13 -0.35 -13.67
CA GLU A 49 -10.20 0.51 -12.95
C GLU A 49 -9.46 -0.27 -11.86
N LEU A 50 -10.16 -1.12 -11.10
CA LEU A 50 -9.55 -1.96 -10.07
C LEU A 50 -8.59 -3.00 -10.68
N GLU A 51 -8.99 -3.66 -11.77
CA GLU A 51 -8.09 -4.57 -12.50
C GLU A 51 -6.82 -3.85 -12.98
N THR A 52 -7.00 -2.68 -13.60
CA THR A 52 -5.90 -1.85 -14.09
C THR A 52 -4.96 -1.48 -12.94
N LEU A 53 -5.51 -1.12 -11.78
CA LEU A 53 -4.73 -0.77 -10.60
C LEU A 53 -3.98 -1.98 -10.03
N CYS A 54 -4.62 -3.16 -9.96
CA CYS A 54 -3.96 -4.41 -9.57
C CYS A 54 -2.76 -4.68 -10.46
N THR A 55 -2.93 -4.60 -11.78
CA THR A 55 -1.88 -4.91 -12.76
C THR A 55 -0.72 -3.91 -12.69
N LYS A 56 -1.01 -2.60 -12.65
CA LYS A 56 0.02 -1.55 -12.60
C LYS A 56 0.79 -1.48 -11.28
N THR A 57 0.21 -2.02 -10.21
CA THR A 57 0.77 -1.94 -8.86
C THR A 57 1.62 -3.15 -8.50
N LYS A 58 1.64 -4.22 -9.33
CA LYS A 58 2.50 -5.39 -9.09
C LYS A 58 3.98 -5.00 -8.94
N PRO A 59 4.72 -5.61 -7.99
CA PRO A 59 4.29 -6.63 -7.02
C PRO A 59 3.61 -6.08 -5.74
N TYR A 60 3.47 -4.76 -5.61
CA TYR A 60 3.01 -4.06 -4.40
C TYR A 60 1.49 -4.02 -4.21
N ALA A 61 0.76 -4.85 -4.96
CA ALA A 61 -0.70 -4.88 -4.97
C ALA A 61 -1.30 -5.55 -3.71
N CYS A 62 -0.55 -5.71 -2.61
CA CYS A 62 -0.93 -6.51 -1.43
C CYS A 62 -1.46 -7.92 -1.81
N GLY A 63 -1.00 -8.43 -2.95
CA GLY A 63 -1.42 -9.70 -3.51
C GLY A 63 -2.87 -9.77 -4.02
N PHE A 64 -3.50 -8.61 -4.28
CA PHE A 64 -4.73 -8.54 -5.07
C PHE A 64 -4.44 -8.81 -6.55
N ASP A 65 -5.29 -9.64 -7.15
CA ASP A 65 -5.22 -10.04 -8.56
C ASP A 65 -6.61 -10.01 -9.24
N PHE A 66 -7.48 -9.11 -8.78
CA PHE A 66 -8.84 -8.93 -9.30
C PHE A 66 -8.87 -8.68 -10.81
N LYS A 67 -9.89 -9.25 -11.47
CA LYS A 67 -10.15 -9.08 -12.91
C LYS A 67 -11.56 -8.55 -13.14
N SER A 68 -11.70 -7.62 -14.07
CA SER A 68 -12.96 -6.96 -14.39
C SER A 68 -14.05 -7.97 -14.74
N GLY A 69 -15.27 -7.74 -14.25
CA GLY A 69 -16.42 -8.61 -14.47
C GLY A 69 -16.48 -9.84 -13.56
N GLU A 70 -15.40 -10.16 -12.83
CA GLU A 70 -15.45 -11.22 -11.81
C GLU A 70 -16.08 -10.71 -10.50
N PRO A 71 -16.62 -11.60 -9.65
CA PRO A 71 -17.09 -11.24 -8.32
C PRO A 71 -15.99 -10.59 -7.47
N LEU A 72 -16.29 -9.45 -6.85
CA LEU A 72 -15.40 -8.81 -5.88
C LEU A 72 -15.42 -9.59 -4.56
N VAL A 73 -14.50 -10.54 -4.42
CA VAL A 73 -14.41 -11.41 -3.23
C VAL A 73 -13.10 -11.20 -2.49
N ILE A 74 -13.20 -10.78 -1.23
CA ILE A 74 -12.06 -10.69 -0.33
C ILE A 74 -11.89 -12.02 0.40
N GLN A 75 -10.73 -12.63 0.19
CA GLN A 75 -10.35 -13.87 0.87
C GLN A 75 -9.45 -13.57 2.07
N LEU A 76 -9.34 -14.53 2.99
CA LEU A 76 -8.49 -14.41 4.18
C LEU A 76 -7.05 -14.05 3.84
N ILE A 77 -6.49 -14.62 2.76
CA ILE A 77 -5.12 -14.31 2.31
C ILE A 77 -4.93 -12.84 1.95
N HIS A 78 -5.96 -12.17 1.42
CA HIS A 78 -5.89 -10.75 1.13
C HIS A 78 -5.78 -9.94 2.43
N LEU A 79 -6.58 -10.29 3.44
CA LEU A 79 -6.57 -9.63 4.74
C LEU A 79 -5.20 -9.81 5.44
N GLN A 80 -4.66 -11.02 5.43
CA GLN A 80 -3.33 -11.31 5.98
C GLN A 80 -2.22 -10.50 5.30
N ARG A 81 -2.29 -10.31 3.98
CA ARG A 81 -1.32 -9.51 3.23
C ARG A 81 -1.43 -8.02 3.52
N VAL A 82 -2.65 -7.50 3.69
CA VAL A 82 -2.86 -6.10 4.11
C VAL A 82 -2.35 -5.87 5.52
N ASP A 83 -2.57 -6.83 6.43
CA ASP A 83 -2.07 -6.75 7.81
C ASP A 83 -0.53 -6.73 7.86
N LEU A 84 0.11 -7.68 7.16
CA LEU A 84 1.57 -7.71 7.00
C LEU A 84 2.12 -6.41 6.41
N PHE A 85 1.43 -5.85 5.40
CA PHE A 85 1.82 -4.56 4.82
C PHE A 85 1.77 -3.44 5.87
N CYS A 86 0.73 -3.38 6.70
CA CYS A 86 0.61 -2.39 7.78
C CYS A 86 1.76 -2.52 8.78
N GLU A 87 2.09 -3.73 9.23
CA GLU A 87 3.20 -3.96 10.16
C GLU A 87 4.55 -3.51 9.57
N GLN A 88 4.80 -3.87 8.31
CA GLN A 88 6.03 -3.51 7.60
C GLN A 88 6.12 -2.01 7.33
N LEU A 89 5.01 -1.35 7.00
CA LEU A 89 4.94 0.09 6.80
C LEU A 89 5.25 0.83 8.11
N LEU A 90 4.63 0.45 9.21
CA LEU A 90 4.88 1.06 10.52
C LEU A 90 6.33 0.86 10.97
N SER A 91 6.88 -0.33 10.76
CA SER A 91 8.30 -0.60 11.01
C SER A 91 9.21 0.31 10.17
N ALA A 92 8.91 0.47 8.87
CA ALA A 92 9.69 1.32 7.98
C ALA A 92 9.61 2.80 8.38
N LEU A 93 8.43 3.28 8.76
CA LEU A 93 8.24 4.65 9.26
C LEU A 93 9.01 4.89 10.56
N ASN A 94 8.97 3.94 11.50
CA ASN A 94 9.72 4.03 12.75
C ASN A 94 11.24 4.10 12.50
N ILE A 95 11.78 3.24 11.64
CA ILE A 95 13.21 3.28 11.29
C ILE A 95 13.56 4.62 10.64
N SER A 96 12.74 5.08 9.69
CA SER A 96 12.95 6.37 9.02
C SER A 96 12.97 7.55 9.99
N LEU A 97 12.05 7.58 10.95
CA LEU A 97 12.00 8.61 12.00
C LEU A 97 13.22 8.55 12.93
N CYS A 98 13.68 7.34 13.29
CA CYS A 98 14.91 7.19 14.06
C CYS A 98 16.12 7.73 13.28
N GLU A 99 16.29 7.33 12.02
CA GLU A 99 17.36 7.82 11.16
C GLU A 99 17.33 9.34 10.99
N LEU A 100 16.14 9.93 10.92
CA LEU A 100 15.97 11.39 10.86
C LEU A 100 16.43 12.07 12.16
N ALA A 101 16.03 11.54 13.31
CA ALA A 101 16.43 12.08 14.62
C ALA A 101 17.95 11.99 14.85
N PHE A 102 18.57 10.86 14.48
CA PHE A 102 20.02 10.68 14.65
C PHE A 102 20.88 11.49 13.67
N LYS A 103 20.33 11.95 12.55
CA LYS A 103 21.04 12.86 11.62
C LYS A 103 21.04 14.33 12.06
N GLN A 104 20.19 14.69 13.01
CA GLN A 104 20.06 16.06 13.52
C GLN A 104 20.91 16.33 14.76
N ASN A 105 21.52 15.29 15.34
CA ASN A 105 22.54 15.37 16.39
C ASN A 105 23.94 15.21 15.79
#